data_AF-A0A518BTS6-F1
#
_entry.id   AF-A0A518BTS6-F1
#
_cell.length_a   1.000
_cell.length_b   1.000
_cell.length_c   1.000
_cell.angle_alpha   90.00
_cell.angle_beta   90.00
_cell.angle_gamma   90.00
#
_symmetry.space_group_name_H-M   'P 1'
#
loop_
_entity.id
_entity.type
_entity.pdbx_description
1 polymer ?
#
loop_
_entity_poly.entity_id
_entity_poly.type
_entity_poly.pdbx_seq_one_letter_code
_entity_poly.pdbx_strand_id
1 'polypeptide(L)'
;MLVPLCVSPADALPLQDGTPEADPLVMLESEDWAERDAATHRLLADHTLTAEAVREACVGASLEAQQRLMTVARHHFLRQVVGERFPNEGQGAVGIVQRDEGLLEVEGTPRASIAVIRTLPGFPAYETLRLNDRIVQVNGDWLDTSEPVETIRQASQQTTPGRMLSFAVIRDGVMIECKVGALPLAALRTLYQPGPYTLVQELDDAWMELREKLLPPDSPLLDTSSGLDLRPHSD
;
A
#
# COMPACT_ATOMS: atom_id res chain seq x y z
N MET A 1 -32.79 35.92 1.12
CA MET A 1 -32.28 34.90 2.06
C MET A 1 -33.00 33.61 1.75
N LEU A 2 -32.33 32.69 1.05
CA LEU A 2 -32.83 31.36 0.72
C LEU A 2 -31.74 30.38 1.16
N VAL A 3 -32.12 29.45 2.03
CA VAL A 3 -31.27 28.37 2.56
C VAL A 3 -31.38 27.19 1.58
N PRO A 4 -30.28 26.62 1.05
CA PRO A 4 -30.35 25.36 0.35
C PRO A 4 -30.31 24.19 1.34
N LEU A 5 -31.17 23.21 1.08
CA LEU A 5 -31.36 21.98 1.84
C LEU A 5 -30.08 21.13 1.81
N CYS A 6 -29.54 20.83 3.00
CA CYS A 6 -28.59 19.75 3.20
C CYS A 6 -29.27 18.42 2.88
N VAL A 7 -28.80 17.73 1.85
CA VAL A 7 -29.12 16.32 1.62
C VAL A 7 -28.15 15.51 2.47
N SER A 8 -28.68 14.81 3.46
CA SER A 8 -27.92 13.97 4.39
C SER A 8 -27.45 12.69 3.66
N PRO A 9 -26.15 12.35 3.63
CA PRO A 9 -25.65 11.17 2.94
C PRO A 9 -25.74 9.92 3.84
N ALA A 10 -26.95 9.56 4.28
CA ALA A 10 -27.18 8.41 5.17
C ALA A 10 -27.88 7.21 4.51
N ASP A 11 -28.25 7.30 3.22
CA ASP A 11 -28.92 6.23 2.48
C ASP A 11 -28.08 5.75 1.29
N ALA A 12 -26.84 5.33 1.54
CA ALA A 12 -26.12 4.47 0.61
C ALA A 12 -26.76 3.07 0.68
N LEU A 13 -27.67 2.80 -0.25
CA LEU A 13 -28.27 1.48 -0.44
C LEU A 13 -27.16 0.41 -0.54
N PRO A 14 -27.31 -0.76 0.11
CA PRO A 14 -26.36 -1.85 -0.06
C PRO A 14 -26.44 -2.34 -1.50
N LEU A 15 -25.38 -2.11 -2.27
CA LEU A 15 -25.15 -2.75 -3.55
C LEU A 15 -24.93 -4.26 -3.30
N GLN A 16 -26.03 -5.02 -3.27
CA GLN A 16 -26.03 -6.49 -3.28
C GLN A 16 -26.38 -6.99 -4.69
N ASP A 17 -25.72 -6.49 -5.72
CA ASP A 17 -25.72 -7.20 -7.00
C ASP A 17 -24.80 -8.41 -6.85
N GLY A 18 -25.42 -9.57 -6.61
CA GLY A 18 -24.76 -10.87 -6.40
C GLY A 18 -24.08 -11.45 -7.64
N THR A 19 -23.52 -10.61 -8.52
CA THR A 19 -22.58 -11.08 -9.52
C THR A 19 -21.36 -11.64 -8.79
N PRO A 20 -20.96 -12.90 -9.06
CA PRO A 20 -19.74 -13.44 -8.47
C PRO A 20 -18.59 -12.50 -8.82
N GLU A 21 -17.94 -11.98 -7.79
CA GLU A 21 -16.79 -11.10 -7.99
C GLU A 21 -15.75 -11.85 -8.82
N ALA A 22 -15.32 -11.26 -9.93
CA ALA A 22 -14.36 -11.89 -10.80
C ALA A 22 -13.05 -12.16 -10.05
N ASP A 23 -12.49 -13.35 -10.28
CA ASP A 23 -11.25 -13.82 -9.66
C ASP A 23 -10.13 -12.81 -9.94
N PRO A 24 -9.53 -12.19 -8.91
CA PRO A 24 -8.49 -11.19 -9.10
C PRO A 24 -7.25 -11.76 -9.82
N LEU A 25 -6.94 -13.06 -9.71
CA LEU A 25 -5.84 -13.66 -10.45
C LEU A 25 -6.09 -13.66 -11.97
N VAL A 26 -7.34 -13.91 -12.39
CA VAL A 26 -7.74 -13.84 -13.80
C VAL A 26 -7.73 -12.39 -14.30
N MET A 27 -8.16 -11.45 -13.47
CA MET A 27 -8.22 -10.03 -13.83
C MET A 27 -6.85 -9.37 -14.03
N LEU A 28 -5.76 -9.98 -13.57
CA LEU A 28 -4.40 -9.52 -13.90
C LEU A 28 -4.08 -9.60 -15.40
N GLU A 29 -4.82 -10.41 -16.18
CA GLU A 29 -4.67 -10.50 -17.64
C GLU A 29 -5.67 -9.61 -18.40
N SER A 30 -6.46 -8.77 -17.69
CA SER A 30 -7.39 -7.85 -18.36
C SER A 30 -6.65 -6.91 -19.30
N GLU A 31 -7.27 -6.54 -20.43
CA GLU A 31 -6.74 -5.49 -21.31
C GLU A 31 -6.83 -4.10 -20.65
N ASP A 32 -7.78 -3.90 -19.73
CA ASP A 32 -7.95 -2.64 -19.00
C ASP A 32 -6.93 -2.53 -17.85
N TRP A 33 -6.11 -1.49 -17.90
CA TRP A 33 -5.12 -1.20 -16.87
C TRP A 33 -5.74 -0.99 -15.49
N ALA A 34 -6.90 -0.32 -15.41
CA ALA A 34 -7.56 -0.03 -14.14
C ALA A 34 -8.05 -1.31 -13.46
N GLU A 35 -8.51 -2.30 -14.25
CA GLU A 35 -8.89 -3.62 -13.74
C GLU A 35 -7.69 -4.39 -13.21
N ARG A 36 -6.55 -4.38 -13.94
CA ARG A 36 -5.30 -5.02 -13.46
C ARG A 36 -4.78 -4.38 -12.19
N ASP A 37 -4.84 -3.05 -12.09
CA ASP A 37 -4.45 -2.30 -10.89
C ASP A 37 -5.34 -2.64 -9.69
N ALA A 38 -6.66 -2.62 -9.88
CA ALA A 38 -7.62 -3.02 -8.86
C ALA A 38 -7.45 -4.48 -8.42
N ALA A 39 -7.18 -5.39 -9.36
CA ALA A 39 -6.87 -6.79 -9.06
C ALA A 39 -5.57 -6.93 -8.24
N THR A 40 -4.53 -6.18 -8.60
CA THR A 40 -3.25 -6.16 -7.84
C THR A 40 -3.49 -5.73 -6.39
N HIS A 41 -4.23 -4.65 -6.18
CA HIS A 41 -4.56 -4.16 -4.83
C HIS A 41 -5.42 -5.13 -4.02
N ARG A 42 -6.38 -5.83 -4.66
CA ARG A 42 -7.15 -6.89 -4.00
C ARG A 42 -6.26 -8.05 -3.55
N LEU A 43 -5.31 -8.47 -4.40
CA LEU A 43 -4.35 -9.54 -4.06
C LEU A 43 -3.36 -9.12 -2.97
N LEU A 44 -2.98 -7.84 -2.90
CA LEU A 44 -2.18 -7.31 -1.78
C LEU A 44 -2.93 -7.44 -0.46
N ALA A 45 -4.22 -7.11 -0.45
CA ALA A 45 -5.08 -7.20 0.74
C ALA A 45 -5.56 -8.63 1.06
N ASP A 46 -5.35 -9.63 0.19
CA ASP A 46 -5.79 -11.00 0.42
C ASP A 46 -4.85 -11.76 1.37
N HIS A 47 -5.29 -11.99 2.60
CA HIS A 47 -4.52 -12.73 3.61
C HIS A 47 -4.53 -14.25 3.44
N THR A 48 -5.25 -14.75 2.47
CA THR A 48 -5.39 -16.19 2.18
C THR A 48 -4.56 -16.65 0.98
N LEU A 49 -3.99 -15.71 0.21
CA LEU A 49 -3.17 -16.01 -0.94
C LEU A 49 -1.89 -16.78 -0.54
N THR A 50 -1.70 -17.96 -1.12
CA THR A 50 -0.54 -18.81 -0.82
C THR A 50 0.55 -18.67 -1.88
N ALA A 51 1.80 -19.00 -1.51
CA ALA A 51 2.91 -19.07 -2.45
C ALA A 51 2.63 -20.04 -3.62
N GLU A 52 1.92 -21.15 -3.35
CA GLU A 52 1.54 -22.10 -4.38
C GLU A 52 0.53 -21.52 -5.38
N ALA A 53 -0.49 -20.80 -4.89
CA ALA A 53 -1.45 -20.12 -5.75
C ALA A 53 -0.78 -19.06 -6.64
N VAL A 54 0.18 -18.30 -6.10
CA VAL A 54 0.98 -17.36 -6.90
C VAL A 54 1.80 -18.10 -7.96
N ARG A 55 2.47 -19.19 -7.58
CA ARG A 55 3.28 -20.01 -8.51
C ARG A 55 2.43 -20.57 -9.65
N GLU A 56 1.25 -21.10 -9.34
CA GLU A 56 0.29 -21.59 -10.34
C GLU A 56 -0.18 -20.46 -11.26
N ALA A 57 -0.53 -19.30 -10.70
CA ALA A 57 -0.96 -18.14 -11.47
C ALA A 57 0.13 -17.58 -12.39
N CYS A 58 1.42 -17.74 -12.05
CA CYS A 58 2.51 -17.35 -12.94
C CYS A 58 2.63 -18.24 -14.19
N VAL A 59 2.10 -19.46 -14.18
CA VAL A 59 2.21 -20.39 -15.32
C VAL A 59 1.31 -19.92 -16.46
N GLY A 60 1.93 -19.46 -17.55
CA GLY A 60 1.22 -18.96 -18.73
C GLY A 60 0.74 -17.51 -18.61
N ALA A 61 0.98 -16.84 -17.48
CA ALA A 61 0.71 -15.43 -17.31
C ALA A 61 1.65 -14.57 -18.17
N SER A 62 1.16 -13.41 -18.61
CA SER A 62 1.94 -12.39 -19.27
C SER A 62 3.06 -11.86 -18.38
N LEU A 63 4.08 -11.25 -18.98
CA LEU A 63 5.21 -10.70 -18.22
C LEU A 63 4.77 -9.64 -17.20
N GLU A 64 3.79 -8.80 -17.55
CA GLU A 64 3.27 -7.76 -16.67
C GLU A 64 2.48 -8.35 -15.50
N ALA A 65 1.64 -9.35 -15.75
CA ALA A 65 0.94 -10.09 -14.69
C ALA A 65 1.93 -10.80 -13.75
N GLN A 66 2.99 -11.44 -14.28
CA GLN A 66 4.06 -12.01 -13.46
C GLN A 66 4.75 -10.95 -12.58
N GLN A 67 5.03 -9.75 -13.10
CA GLN A 67 5.62 -8.66 -12.31
C GLN A 67 4.69 -8.22 -11.17
N ARG A 68 3.39 -8.09 -11.43
CA ARG A 68 2.38 -7.77 -10.39
C ARG A 68 2.31 -8.86 -9.34
N LEU A 69 2.28 -10.13 -9.75
CA LEU A 69 2.31 -11.28 -8.85
C LEU A 69 3.58 -11.31 -7.98
N MET A 70 4.74 -10.95 -8.53
CA MET A 70 5.98 -10.85 -7.74
C MET A 70 5.93 -9.70 -6.73
N THR A 71 5.34 -8.57 -7.08
CA THR A 71 5.08 -7.47 -6.13
C THR A 71 4.18 -7.92 -4.98
N VAL A 72 3.09 -8.64 -5.30
CA VAL A 72 2.16 -9.22 -4.32
C VAL A 72 2.88 -10.23 -3.42
N ALA A 73 3.61 -11.18 -3.99
CA ALA A 73 4.34 -12.19 -3.25
C ALA A 73 5.41 -11.59 -2.32
N ARG A 74 6.13 -10.55 -2.77
CA ARG A 74 7.12 -9.83 -1.94
C ARG A 74 6.45 -9.23 -0.71
N HIS A 75 5.29 -8.60 -0.89
CA HIS A 75 4.52 -8.04 0.22
C HIS A 75 4.11 -9.12 1.22
N HIS A 76 3.51 -10.23 0.74
CA HIS A 76 3.08 -11.33 1.61
C HIS A 76 4.24 -12.00 2.37
N PHE A 77 5.36 -12.23 1.69
CA PHE A 77 6.59 -12.74 2.31
C PHE A 77 7.04 -11.85 3.47
N LEU A 78 7.19 -10.55 3.23
CA LEU A 78 7.64 -9.63 4.27
C LEU A 78 6.61 -9.50 5.39
N ARG A 79 5.31 -9.52 5.07
CA ARG A 79 4.24 -9.50 6.07
C ARG A 79 4.28 -10.72 7.00
N GLN A 80 4.53 -11.90 6.45
CA GLN A 80 4.75 -13.12 7.23
C GLN A 80 5.96 -12.97 8.15
N VAL A 81 7.09 -12.47 7.62
CA VAL A 81 8.29 -12.18 8.43
C VAL A 81 7.96 -11.22 9.58
N VAL A 82 7.15 -10.18 9.34
CA VAL A 82 6.71 -9.28 10.42
C VAL A 82 5.89 -10.02 11.47
N GLY A 83 4.88 -10.79 11.06
CA GLY A 83 3.99 -11.52 11.96
C GLY A 83 4.68 -12.59 12.81
N GLU A 84 5.73 -13.22 12.28
CA GLU A 84 6.49 -14.26 12.99
C GLU A 84 7.53 -13.67 13.96
N ARG A 85 8.22 -12.59 13.56
CA ARG A 85 9.39 -12.07 14.29
C ARG A 85 9.08 -10.93 15.24
N PHE A 86 7.94 -10.24 15.08
CA PHE A 86 7.65 -9.02 15.83
C PHE A 86 6.28 -9.10 16.54
N PRO A 87 6.25 -9.15 17.88
CA PRO A 87 4.99 -9.07 18.62
C PRO A 87 4.29 -7.73 18.38
N ASN A 88 2.95 -7.73 18.44
CA ASN A 88 2.11 -6.53 18.28
C ASN A 88 2.14 -5.64 19.54
N GLU A 89 3.32 -5.10 19.86
CA GLU A 89 3.55 -4.24 21.01
C GLU A 89 4.46 -3.04 20.67
N GLY A 90 4.47 -2.04 21.55
CA GLY A 90 5.28 -0.83 21.39
C GLY A 90 4.66 0.22 20.48
N GLN A 91 5.51 0.96 19.77
CA GLN A 91 5.12 2.04 18.87
C GLN A 91 4.69 1.50 17.51
N GLY A 92 3.69 2.13 16.88
CA GLY A 92 3.21 1.80 15.55
C GLY A 92 4.01 2.42 14.40
N ALA A 93 3.92 1.80 13.24
CA ALA A 93 4.39 2.28 11.95
C ALA A 93 3.48 1.77 10.83
N VAL A 94 3.24 2.60 9.82
CA VAL A 94 2.36 2.26 8.68
C VAL A 94 3.11 1.87 7.40
N GLY A 95 4.43 2.15 7.32
CA GLY A 95 5.28 1.79 6.18
C GLY A 95 5.16 2.70 4.96
N ILE A 96 5.30 4.02 5.16
CA ILE A 96 5.38 5.00 4.08
C ILE A 96 6.67 5.81 4.13
N VAL A 97 7.16 6.19 2.95
CA VAL A 97 8.14 7.26 2.75
C VAL A 97 7.40 8.46 2.21
N GLN A 98 7.62 9.61 2.82
CA GLN A 98 6.79 10.77 2.61
C GLN A 98 7.63 12.04 2.43
N ARG A 99 7.07 13.03 1.76
CA ARG A 99 7.70 14.33 1.52
C ARG A 99 6.69 15.43 1.76
N ASP A 100 7.13 16.48 2.45
CA ASP A 100 6.36 17.71 2.59
C ASP A 100 6.16 18.37 1.22
N GLU A 101 4.90 18.62 0.85
CA GLU A 101 4.50 19.28 -0.40
C GLU A 101 3.99 20.71 -0.14
N GLY A 102 3.98 21.15 1.12
CA GLY A 102 3.50 22.47 1.52
C GLY A 102 1.98 22.53 1.58
N LEU A 103 1.42 23.67 1.13
CA LEU A 103 -0.01 23.93 1.22
C LEU A 103 -0.74 23.52 -0.06
N LEU A 104 -1.84 22.78 0.11
CA LEU A 104 -2.80 22.41 -0.92
C LEU A 104 -4.15 23.07 -0.62
N GLU A 105 -4.81 23.61 -1.64
CA GLU A 105 -6.18 24.14 -1.49
C GLU A 105 -7.18 22.99 -1.42
N VAL A 106 -7.87 22.86 -0.29
CA VAL A 106 -8.92 21.86 -0.06
C VAL A 106 -10.18 22.60 0.34
N GLU A 107 -11.23 22.50 -0.49
CA GLU A 107 -12.51 23.20 -0.29
C GLU A 107 -12.33 24.73 -0.08
N GLY A 108 -11.44 25.34 -0.85
CA GLY A 108 -11.15 26.78 -0.77
C GLY A 108 -10.28 27.21 0.43
N THR A 109 -9.79 26.25 1.23
CA THR A 109 -8.92 26.53 2.38
C THR A 109 -7.53 25.92 2.15
N PRO A 110 -6.43 26.68 2.32
CA PRO A 110 -5.10 26.11 2.25
C PRO A 110 -4.84 25.19 3.46
N ARG A 111 -4.41 23.95 3.17
CA ARG A 111 -4.12 22.90 4.17
C ARG A 111 -2.75 22.32 3.92
N ALA A 112 -2.03 21.94 4.98
CA ALA A 112 -0.78 21.23 4.82
C ALA A 112 -1.00 19.88 4.14
N SER A 113 -0.04 19.47 3.32
CA SER A 113 -0.13 18.26 2.52
C SER A 113 1.20 17.52 2.52
N ILE A 114 1.12 16.20 2.65
CA ILE A 114 2.26 15.29 2.59
C ILE A 114 2.05 14.33 1.43
N ALA A 115 2.99 14.31 0.49
CA ALA A 115 2.97 13.36 -0.62
C ALA A 115 3.52 12.00 -0.17
N VAL A 116 2.80 10.93 -0.50
CA VAL A 116 3.31 9.55 -0.40
C VAL A 116 4.26 9.31 -1.57
N ILE A 117 5.55 9.17 -1.28
CA ILE A 117 6.61 8.96 -2.27
C ILE A 117 6.91 7.48 -2.48
N ARG A 118 6.66 6.66 -1.46
CA ARG A 118 6.80 5.21 -1.54
C ARG A 118 5.98 4.57 -0.42
N THR A 119 5.42 3.41 -0.69
CA THR A 119 4.90 2.49 0.33
C THR A 119 5.87 1.31 0.45
N LEU A 120 5.99 0.74 1.64
CA LEU A 120 6.97 -0.31 1.94
C LEU A 120 6.29 -1.69 2.01
N PRO A 121 6.69 -2.68 1.19
CA PRO A 121 6.09 -4.00 1.23
C PRO A 121 6.17 -4.66 2.62
N GLY A 122 5.24 -5.55 2.96
CA GLY A 122 5.11 -6.09 4.30
C GLY A 122 4.46 -5.16 5.34
N PHE A 123 4.18 -3.89 4.98
CA PHE A 123 3.43 -2.96 5.82
C PHE A 123 2.05 -2.63 5.22
N PRO A 124 1.02 -2.32 6.05
CA PRO A 124 -0.36 -2.19 5.57
C PRO A 124 -0.60 -0.99 4.64
N ALA A 125 0.22 0.06 4.70
CA ALA A 125 0.10 1.17 3.75
C ALA A 125 0.33 0.71 2.30
N TYR A 126 1.08 -0.37 2.08
CA TYR A 126 1.33 -0.93 0.76
C TYR A 126 0.06 -1.45 0.08
N GLU A 127 -0.95 -1.84 0.85
CA GLU A 127 -2.21 -2.38 0.35
C GLU A 127 -3.18 -1.23 -0.02
N THR A 128 -3.11 -0.11 0.69
CA THR A 128 -4.18 0.92 0.70
C THR A 128 -3.75 2.26 0.07
N LEU A 129 -2.55 2.73 0.38
CA LEU A 129 -2.05 4.02 -0.09
C LEU A 129 -1.32 3.85 -1.43
N ARG A 130 -1.39 4.89 -2.25
CA ARG A 130 -0.78 4.93 -3.59
C ARG A 130 0.32 5.97 -3.65
N LEU A 131 1.22 5.78 -4.60
CA LEU A 131 2.20 6.80 -4.98
C LEU A 131 1.44 8.09 -5.36
N ASN A 132 1.95 9.23 -4.91
CA ASN A 132 1.38 10.57 -5.11
C ASN A 132 0.04 10.85 -4.39
N ASP A 133 -0.44 9.94 -3.54
CA ASP A 133 -1.50 10.31 -2.59
C ASP A 133 -1.03 11.50 -1.75
N ARG A 134 -1.88 12.52 -1.62
CA ARG A 134 -1.61 13.69 -0.77
C ARG A 134 -2.37 13.57 0.53
N ILE A 135 -1.70 13.17 1.60
CA ILE A 135 -2.28 13.09 2.94
C ILE A 135 -2.51 14.51 3.45
N VAL A 136 -3.74 14.80 3.86
CA VAL A 136 -4.16 16.11 4.39
C VAL A 136 -4.77 16.02 5.79
N GLN A 137 -5.20 14.84 6.21
CA GLN A 137 -5.63 14.56 7.59
C GLN A 137 -5.09 13.24 8.10
N VAL A 138 -4.94 13.14 9.41
CA VAL A 138 -4.71 11.89 10.14
C VAL A 138 -5.65 11.82 11.34
N ASN A 139 -6.38 10.70 11.48
CA ASN A 139 -7.38 10.46 12.51
C ASN A 139 -8.47 11.56 12.60
N GLY A 140 -8.81 12.18 11.47
CA GLY A 140 -9.81 13.25 11.37
C GLY A 140 -9.28 14.66 11.63
N ASP A 141 -8.03 14.78 12.10
CA ASP A 141 -7.38 16.05 12.34
C ASP A 141 -6.55 16.48 11.12
N TRP A 142 -6.65 17.77 10.76
CA TRP A 142 -5.80 18.36 9.72
C TRP A 142 -4.34 18.35 10.14
N LEU A 143 -3.45 18.15 9.17
CA LEU A 143 -2.01 18.22 9.42
C LEU A 143 -1.59 19.62 9.89
N ASP A 144 -0.66 19.67 10.85
CA ASP A 144 -0.05 20.92 11.29
C ASP A 144 0.76 21.54 10.15
N THR A 145 0.52 22.81 9.84
CA THR A 145 1.22 23.55 8.79
C THR A 145 2.70 23.79 9.07
N SER A 146 3.12 23.74 10.32
CA SER A 146 4.52 23.95 10.73
C SER A 146 5.35 22.66 10.68
N GLU A 147 4.74 21.52 11.03
CA GLU A 147 5.42 20.23 11.10
C GLU A 147 4.51 19.07 10.60
N PRO A 148 4.11 19.07 9.32
CA PRO A 148 3.13 18.10 8.81
C PRO A 148 3.67 16.66 8.80
N VAL A 149 4.99 16.50 8.53
CA VAL A 149 5.67 15.21 8.61
C VAL A 149 5.65 14.67 10.04
N GLU A 150 5.84 15.56 11.02
CA GLU A 150 5.87 15.19 12.43
C GLU A 150 4.50 14.74 12.91
N THR A 151 3.44 15.40 12.46
CA THR A 151 2.06 15.03 12.78
C THR A 151 1.78 13.57 12.42
N ILE A 152 2.13 13.13 11.21
CA ILE A 152 1.97 11.73 10.77
C ILE A 152 2.86 10.79 11.58
N ARG A 153 4.11 11.19 11.86
CA ARG A 153 5.05 10.39 12.65
C ARG A 153 4.54 10.16 14.08
N GLN A 154 4.03 11.19 14.73
CA GLN A 154 3.47 11.08 16.07
C GLN A 154 2.20 10.24 16.08
N ALA A 155 1.28 10.49 15.16
CA ALA A 155 0.04 9.71 15.07
C ALA A 155 0.32 8.21 14.88
N SER A 156 1.24 7.85 13.98
CA SER A 156 1.64 6.45 13.78
C SER A 156 2.32 5.84 15.01
N GLN A 157 3.27 6.53 15.64
CA GLN A 157 3.98 5.99 16.81
C GLN A 157 3.13 5.89 18.08
N GLN A 158 2.12 6.74 18.22
CA GLN A 158 1.14 6.69 19.32
C GLN A 158 0.07 5.62 19.10
N THR A 159 -0.09 5.14 17.86
CA THR A 159 -1.04 4.07 17.55
C THR A 159 -0.44 2.71 17.93
N THR A 160 -1.14 1.96 18.76
CA THR A 160 -0.73 0.59 19.12
C THR A 160 -0.74 -0.31 17.87
N PRO A 161 0.30 -1.14 17.63
CA PRO A 161 0.27 -2.14 16.57
C PRO A 161 -1.01 -3.01 16.60
N GLY A 162 -1.54 -3.31 15.42
CA GLY A 162 -2.84 -3.96 15.22
C GLY A 162 -4.05 -3.02 15.26
N ARG A 163 -3.87 -1.74 15.60
CA ARG A 163 -4.93 -0.72 15.45
C ARG A 163 -4.85 -0.03 14.08
N MET A 164 -5.98 0.55 13.68
CA MET A 164 -6.09 1.28 12.42
C MET A 164 -5.84 2.78 12.65
N LEU A 165 -5.08 3.40 11.76
CA LEU A 165 -5.07 4.85 11.54
C LEU A 165 -6.02 5.18 10.38
N SER A 166 -6.68 6.33 10.46
CA SER A 166 -7.41 6.89 9.32
C SER A 166 -6.61 8.02 8.69
N PHE A 167 -6.46 8.00 7.38
CA PHE A 167 -5.90 9.10 6.59
C PHE A 167 -6.96 9.64 5.66
N ALA A 168 -7.13 10.96 5.59
CA ALA A 168 -7.81 11.57 4.45
C ALA A 168 -6.74 11.95 3.42
N VAL A 169 -6.88 11.41 2.20
CA VAL A 169 -5.95 11.66 1.11
C VAL A 169 -6.67 12.32 -0.06
N ILE A 170 -5.98 13.21 -0.77
CA ILE A 170 -6.42 13.66 -2.09
C ILE A 170 -5.75 12.75 -3.13
N ARG A 171 -6.58 12.03 -3.88
CA ARG A 171 -6.19 11.15 -4.99
C ARG A 171 -7.00 11.54 -6.21
N ASP A 172 -6.33 11.87 -7.31
CA ASP A 172 -6.97 12.32 -8.55
C ASP A 172 -7.95 13.49 -8.34
N GLY A 173 -7.62 14.39 -7.40
CA GLY A 173 -8.44 15.55 -7.04
C GLY A 173 -9.64 15.24 -6.13
N VAL A 174 -9.85 13.98 -5.75
CA VAL A 174 -10.94 13.54 -4.88
C VAL A 174 -10.41 13.22 -3.50
N MET A 175 -11.13 13.65 -2.46
CA MET A 175 -10.83 13.26 -1.08
C MET A 175 -11.35 11.87 -0.78
N ILE A 176 -10.47 10.99 -0.30
CA ILE A 176 -10.76 9.59 0.02
C ILE A 176 -10.27 9.31 1.45
N GLU A 177 -11.09 8.63 2.25
CA GLU A 177 -10.67 8.11 3.55
C GLU A 177 -10.00 6.73 3.37
N CYS A 178 -8.78 6.59 3.87
CA CYS A 178 -8.00 5.35 3.85
C CYS A 178 -7.74 4.89 5.29
N LYS A 179 -8.14 3.65 5.61
CA LYS A 179 -7.83 3.03 6.91
C LYS A 179 -6.63 2.12 6.78
N VAL A 180 -5.57 2.40 7.53
CA VAL A 180 -4.29 1.70 7.44
C VAL A 180 -3.90 1.13 8.80
N GLY A 181 -3.62 -0.17 8.86
CA GLY A 181 -3.15 -0.81 10.09
C GLY A 181 -1.75 -0.32 10.50
N ALA A 182 -1.51 -0.20 11.80
CA ALA A 182 -0.18 -0.02 12.37
C ALA A 182 0.47 -1.38 12.64
N LEU A 183 1.74 -1.54 12.25
CA LEU A 183 2.61 -2.65 12.66
C LEU A 183 3.71 -2.13 13.60
N PRO A 184 4.43 -3.02 14.31
CA PRO A 184 5.50 -2.60 15.20
C PRO A 184 6.58 -1.77 14.49
N LEU A 185 6.93 -0.59 15.04
CA LEU A 185 8.00 0.26 14.51
C LEU A 185 9.36 -0.45 14.49
N ALA A 186 9.58 -1.38 15.41
CA ALA A 186 10.77 -2.24 15.42
C ALA A 186 10.90 -3.03 14.10
N ALA A 187 9.79 -3.54 13.57
CA ALA A 187 9.80 -4.25 12.28
C ALA A 187 10.28 -3.33 11.15
N LEU A 188 9.82 -2.08 11.11
CA LEU A 188 10.21 -1.13 10.05
C LEU A 188 11.72 -0.90 10.05
N ARG A 189 12.28 -0.70 11.25
CA ARG A 189 13.71 -0.44 11.46
C ARG A 189 14.59 -1.67 11.21
N THR A 190 14.05 -2.87 11.35
CA THR A 190 14.79 -4.12 11.11
C THR A 190 14.70 -4.57 9.66
N LEU A 191 13.56 -4.38 9.00
CA LEU A 191 13.36 -4.76 7.60
C LEU A 191 14.07 -3.79 6.65
N TYR A 192 14.11 -2.49 6.97
CA TYR A 192 14.56 -1.46 6.03
C TYR A 192 15.73 -0.63 6.55
N GLN A 193 16.70 -0.36 5.68
CA GLN A 193 17.80 0.55 5.98
C GLN A 193 17.29 2.01 6.02
N PRO A 194 17.60 2.80 7.06
CA PRO A 194 17.15 4.18 7.16
C PRO A 194 17.79 5.04 6.06
N GLY A 195 16.99 5.89 5.41
CA GLY A 195 17.44 6.74 4.31
C GLY A 195 16.89 6.26 2.97
N PRO A 196 17.54 5.29 2.29
CA PRO A 196 17.05 4.81 1.00
C PRO A 196 15.84 3.87 1.14
N TYR A 197 15.54 3.42 2.38
CA TYR A 197 14.47 2.46 2.68
C TYR A 197 14.55 1.21 1.79
N THR A 198 15.77 0.73 1.60
CA THR A 198 16.06 -0.55 0.94
C THR A 198 15.90 -1.69 1.93
N LEU A 199 15.42 -2.82 1.44
CA LEU A 199 15.33 -4.05 2.23
C LEU A 199 16.74 -4.46 2.70
N VAL A 200 16.87 -4.92 3.94
CA VAL A 200 18.15 -5.44 4.44
C VAL A 200 18.57 -6.67 3.63
N GLN A 201 19.88 -6.80 3.37
CA GLN A 201 20.42 -7.81 2.43
C GLN A 201 19.93 -9.23 2.72
N GLU A 202 19.92 -9.65 4.00
CA GLU A 202 19.45 -10.99 4.40
C GLU A 202 18.02 -11.28 3.91
N LEU A 203 17.12 -10.30 4.02
CA LEU A 203 15.73 -10.46 3.59
C LEU A 203 15.58 -10.32 2.07
N ASP A 204 16.44 -9.54 1.43
CA ASP A 204 16.46 -9.43 -0.03
C ASP A 204 16.96 -10.74 -0.67
N ASP A 205 18.01 -11.35 -0.12
CA ASP A 205 18.51 -12.66 -0.54
C ASP A 205 17.43 -13.75 -0.37
N ALA A 206 16.79 -13.79 0.81
CA ALA A 206 15.70 -14.73 1.08
C ALA A 206 14.50 -14.52 0.14
N TRP A 207 14.18 -13.27 -0.19
CA TRP A 207 13.16 -12.94 -1.18
C TRP A 207 13.55 -13.44 -2.57
N MET A 208 14.80 -13.26 -2.99
CA MET A 208 15.29 -13.72 -4.30
C MET A 208 15.20 -15.25 -4.41
N GLU A 209 15.58 -15.99 -3.37
CA GLU A 209 15.43 -17.46 -3.35
C GLU A 209 13.96 -17.91 -3.45
N LEU A 210 13.03 -17.18 -2.82
CA LEU A 210 11.60 -17.47 -2.95
C LEU A 210 11.10 -17.15 -4.36
N ARG A 211 11.48 -15.99 -4.90
CA ARG A 211 11.11 -15.53 -6.24
C ARG A 211 11.50 -16.53 -7.32
N GLU A 212 12.71 -17.10 -7.26
CA GLU A 212 13.16 -18.14 -8.19
C GLU A 212 12.27 -19.39 -8.18
N LYS A 213 11.67 -19.73 -7.02
CA LYS A 213 10.76 -20.88 -6.88
C LYS A 213 9.34 -20.58 -7.36
N LEU A 214 8.94 -19.30 -7.37
CA LEU A 214 7.61 -18.86 -7.79
C LEU A 214 7.50 -18.67 -9.30
N LEU A 215 8.59 -18.30 -9.97
CA LEU A 215 8.60 -18.02 -11.40
C LEU A 215 8.80 -19.30 -12.23
N PRO A 216 8.23 -19.35 -13.45
CA PRO A 216 8.57 -20.38 -14.43
C PRO A 216 10.08 -20.39 -14.75
N PRO A 217 10.70 -21.55 -15.02
CA PRO A 217 12.15 -21.64 -15.28
C PRO A 217 12.65 -20.83 -16.48
N ASP A 218 11.76 -20.50 -17.41
CA ASP A 218 12.00 -19.71 -18.62
C ASP A 218 11.54 -18.26 -18.50
N SER A 219 11.12 -17.82 -17.31
CA SER A 219 10.68 -16.44 -17.10
C SER A 219 11.85 -15.47 -17.26
N PRO A 220 11.71 -14.40 -18.08
CA PRO A 220 12.76 -13.39 -18.24
C PRO A 220 12.96 -12.55 -16.97
N LEU A 221 12.06 -12.67 -15.98
CA LEU A 221 12.22 -12.03 -14.68
C LEU A 221 13.37 -12.66 -13.86
N LEU A 222 13.76 -13.91 -14.12
CA LEU A 222 14.87 -14.55 -13.40
C LEU A 222 16.20 -13.80 -13.61
N ASP A 223 16.41 -13.20 -14.78
CA ASP A 223 17.64 -12.49 -15.13
C ASP A 223 17.72 -11.05 -14.56
N THR A 224 16.64 -10.53 -13.97
CA THR A 224 16.64 -9.16 -13.43
C THR A 224 17.26 -9.15 -12.03
N SER A 225 18.44 -8.54 -11.87
CA SER A 225 19.11 -8.33 -10.58
C SER A 225 18.25 -7.44 -9.68
N SER A 226 17.52 -8.02 -8.72
CA SER A 226 16.78 -7.39 -7.60
C SER A 226 15.83 -6.21 -7.90
N GLY A 227 15.67 -5.82 -9.17
CA GLY A 227 15.13 -4.53 -9.61
C GLY A 227 13.62 -4.46 -9.80
N LEU A 228 12.84 -5.23 -9.04
CA LEU A 228 11.41 -4.92 -8.86
C LEU A 228 11.19 -3.80 -7.83
N ASP A 229 12.26 -3.16 -7.35
CA ASP A 229 12.19 -1.76 -6.97
C ASP A 229 11.86 -0.96 -8.24
N LEU A 230 10.56 -0.93 -8.54
CA LEU A 230 9.93 0.03 -9.44
C LEU A 230 10.55 1.37 -9.10
N ARG A 231 11.53 1.80 -9.89
CA ARG A 231 11.91 3.21 -9.92
C ARG A 231 10.59 3.94 -10.13
N PRO A 232 10.27 4.96 -9.33
CA PRO A 232 9.05 5.72 -9.55
C PRO A 232 9.02 6.06 -11.03
N HIS A 233 7.96 5.62 -11.73
CA HIS A 233 7.73 6.02 -13.11
C HIS A 233 7.74 7.54 -13.07
N SER A 234 8.85 8.10 -13.52
CA SER A 234 9.03 9.53 -13.67
C SER A 234 8.44 9.79 -15.04
N ASP A 235 7.16 10.16 -15.08
CA ASP A 235 6.60 10.88 -16.21
C ASP A 235 7.26 12.27 -16.29
#